data_AF-A0AAV5MH91-F1
#
_entry.id   AF-A0AAV5MH91-F1
#
_cell.length_a   1.000
_cell.length_b   1.000
_cell.length_c   1.000
_cell.angle_alpha   90.00
_cell.angle_beta   90.00
_cell.angle_gamma   90.00
#
_symmetry.space_group_name_H-M   'P 1'
#
loop_
_entity.id
_entity.type
_entity.pdbx_description
1 polymer ?
#
loop_
_entity_poly.entity_id
_entity_poly.type
_entity_poly.pdbx_seq_one_letter_code
_entity_poly.pdbx_strand_id
1 'polypeptide(L)'
;MSTVRSALSERLLAILGAHLAAPPPSDLSSPPIIEPWCVSAQTAASLGVSLTIVDERTDKKCHVPVSAEGTVKVVDLKKITTGKDDKGLKMYHPGYLNTAPVHSSISYIDGDQGILRYRDYPIEELSESSTFLEVAYLLSK
;
A
#
# COMPACT_ATOMS: atom_id res chain seq x y z
N MET A 1 30.99 24.51 9.76
CA MET A 1 30.34 23.22 9.44
C MET A 1 28.81 23.27 9.61
N SER A 2 28.15 24.40 9.28
CA SER A 2 26.69 24.59 9.46
C SER A 2 25.93 24.77 8.13
N THR A 3 26.62 25.13 7.05
CA THR A 3 25.98 25.49 5.77
C THR A 3 25.56 24.28 4.92
N VAL A 4 26.18 23.11 5.10
CA VAL A 4 25.87 21.90 4.29
C VAL A 4 24.57 21.22 4.73
N ARG A 5 24.15 21.39 6.00
CA ARG A 5 22.92 20.79 6.54
C ARG A 5 21.64 21.50 6.06
N SER A 6 21.70 22.80 5.73
CA SER A 6 20.49 23.55 5.32
C SER A 6 20.11 23.30 3.85
N ALA A 7 21.09 23.09 2.96
CA ALA A 7 20.80 22.82 1.54
C ALA A 7 20.11 21.46 1.32
N LEU A 8 20.32 20.48 2.22
CA LEU A 8 19.71 19.15 2.14
C LEU A 8 18.28 19.14 2.69
N SER A 9 18.00 19.87 3.79
CA SER A 9 16.63 20.00 4.30
C SER A 9 15.75 20.83 3.37
N GLU A 10 16.29 21.88 2.74
CA GLU A 10 15.58 22.66 1.71
C GLU A 10 15.26 21.81 0.47
N ARG A 11 16.17 20.91 0.08
CA ARG A 11 15.93 19.94 -0.99
C ARG A 11 14.83 18.94 -0.62
N LEU A 12 14.82 18.43 0.61
CA LEU A 12 13.76 17.56 1.13
C LEU A 12 12.41 18.26 1.17
N LEU A 13 12.36 19.52 1.62
CA LEU A 13 11.12 20.31 1.62
C LEU A 13 10.61 20.57 0.20
N ALA A 14 11.51 20.82 -0.76
CA ALA A 14 11.17 20.98 -2.17
C ALA A 14 10.68 19.67 -2.80
N ILE A 15 11.27 18.52 -2.45
CA ILE A 15 10.86 17.19 -2.90
C ILE A 15 9.48 16.82 -2.30
N LEU A 16 9.27 17.07 -1.01
CA LEU A 16 7.98 16.91 -0.33
C LEU A 16 6.89 17.78 -0.96
N GLY A 17 7.24 19.00 -1.37
CA GLY A 17 6.35 19.88 -2.15
C GLY A 17 6.07 19.35 -3.57
N ALA A 18 7.07 18.79 -4.25
CA ALA A 18 6.93 18.26 -5.61
C ALA A 18 6.10 16.98 -5.67
N HIS A 19 6.19 16.10 -4.68
CA HIS A 19 5.32 14.92 -4.58
C HIS A 19 3.84 15.27 -4.35
N LEU A 20 3.57 16.50 -3.88
CA LEU A 20 2.22 17.04 -3.66
C LEU A 20 1.61 17.65 -4.93
N ALA A 21 2.42 17.97 -5.96
CA ALA A 21 1.96 18.54 -7.22
C ALA A 21 1.78 17.44 -8.28
N ALA A 22 0.61 17.37 -8.91
CA ALA A 22 0.36 16.46 -10.03
C ALA A 22 1.44 16.62 -11.12
N PRO A 23 1.89 15.54 -11.78
CA PRO A 23 3.01 15.63 -12.71
C PRO A 23 2.64 16.51 -13.91
N PRO A 24 3.45 17.53 -14.25
CA PRO A 24 3.33 18.20 -15.55
C PRO A 24 3.75 17.22 -16.67
N PRO A 25 3.19 17.34 -17.88
CA PRO A 25 3.48 16.41 -18.96
C PRO A 25 4.94 16.56 -19.42
N SER A 26 5.69 15.47 -19.26
CA SER A 26 6.84 15.02 -20.07
C SER A 26 7.80 16.08 -20.60
N ASP A 27 8.96 16.22 -19.96
CA ASP A 27 10.18 16.68 -20.63
C ASP A 27 11.39 15.83 -20.20
N LEU A 28 12.13 15.34 -21.20
CA LEU A 28 13.21 14.36 -21.11
C LEU A 28 14.57 15.05 -20.91
N SER A 29 15.24 14.94 -19.74
CA SER A 29 16.73 14.96 -19.67
C SER A 29 17.40 14.64 -18.32
N SER A 30 16.75 14.03 -17.33
CA SER A 30 17.47 13.52 -16.15
C SER A 30 16.78 12.28 -15.59
N PRO A 31 17.49 11.17 -15.31
CA PRO A 31 16.87 10.06 -14.60
C PRO A 31 16.51 10.56 -13.19
N PRO A 32 15.28 10.41 -12.71
CA PRO A 32 14.97 10.69 -11.33
C PRO A 32 15.82 9.77 -10.44
N ILE A 33 16.61 10.36 -9.54
CA ILE A 33 17.55 9.64 -8.66
C ILE A 33 16.82 8.74 -7.64
N ILE A 34 15.49 8.83 -7.57
CA ILE A 34 14.64 7.91 -6.82
C ILE A 34 13.51 7.51 -7.77
N GLU A 35 13.60 6.30 -8.34
CA GLU A 35 12.43 5.71 -8.96
C GLU A 35 11.39 5.45 -7.86
N PRO A 36 10.14 5.91 -8.00
CA PRO A 36 9.08 5.54 -7.08
C PRO A 36 8.87 4.03 -7.21
N TRP A 37 9.52 3.26 -6.33
CA TRP A 37 9.15 1.88 -6.14
C TRP A 37 7.82 1.91 -5.42
N CYS A 38 6.73 1.94 -6.19
CA CYS A 38 5.38 1.84 -5.64
C CYS A 38 5.28 0.54 -4.86
N VAL A 39 5.42 0.62 -3.53
CA VAL A 39 5.14 -0.51 -2.68
C VAL A 39 3.66 -0.48 -2.31
N SER A 40 2.98 -1.59 -2.60
CA SER A 40 1.59 -1.92 -2.29
C SER A 40 0.48 -1.14 -3.02
N ALA A 41 0.76 -0.10 -3.81
CA ALA A 41 -0.29 0.67 -4.48
C ALA A 41 -0.09 0.90 -5.99
N GLN A 42 0.57 -0.01 -6.71
CA GLN A 42 0.33 -0.02 -8.15
C GLN A 42 -1.11 -0.49 -8.34
N THR A 43 -1.94 0.37 -8.95
CA THR A 43 -3.17 -0.11 -9.61
C THR A 43 -2.70 -0.98 -10.76
N ALA A 44 -2.31 -2.21 -10.45
CA ALA A 44 -2.09 -3.20 -11.49
C ALA A 44 -3.48 -3.43 -12.10
N ALA A 45 -3.59 -3.18 -13.40
CA ALA A 45 -4.82 -3.42 -14.14
C ALA A 45 -5.29 -4.83 -13.80
N SER A 46 -6.54 -4.98 -13.35
CA SER A 46 -7.09 -6.26 -12.98
C SER A 46 -6.91 -7.23 -14.14
N LEU A 47 -5.97 -8.17 -14.05
CA LEU A 47 -6.09 -9.40 -14.78
C LEU A 47 -7.46 -9.94 -14.35
N GLY A 48 -8.41 -10.05 -15.27
CA GLY A 48 -9.81 -10.42 -15.00
C GLY A 48 -9.96 -11.86 -14.51
N VAL A 49 -9.18 -12.25 -13.52
CA VAL A 49 -9.05 -13.58 -12.94
C VAL A 49 -9.99 -13.63 -11.75
N SER A 50 -10.92 -14.57 -11.82
CA SER A 50 -11.86 -14.84 -10.73
C SER A 50 -11.54 -16.19 -10.11
N LEU A 51 -11.66 -16.25 -8.79
CA LEU A 51 -11.57 -17.49 -8.02
C LEU A 51 -12.97 -18.10 -7.93
N THR A 52 -13.07 -19.40 -8.20
CA THR A 52 -14.35 -20.13 -8.07
C THR A 52 -14.38 -20.84 -6.72
N ILE A 53 -15.38 -20.52 -5.91
CA ILE A 53 -15.65 -21.15 -4.61
C ILE A 53 -16.86 -22.06 -4.78
N VAL A 54 -16.75 -23.30 -4.33
CA VAL A 54 -17.86 -24.26 -4.31
C VAL A 54 -18.24 -24.52 -2.86
N ASP A 55 -19.49 -24.25 -2.50
CA ASP A 55 -20.02 -24.55 -1.17
C ASP A 55 -20.81 -25.86 -1.20
N GLU A 56 -20.19 -26.94 -0.74
CA GLU A 56 -20.77 -28.30 -0.74
C GLU A 56 -22.02 -28.43 0.15
N ARG A 57 -22.23 -27.52 1.09
CA ARG A 57 -23.44 -27.54 1.94
C ARG A 57 -24.69 -27.13 1.17
N THR A 58 -24.50 -26.38 0.09
CA THR A 58 -25.60 -25.81 -0.73
C THR A 58 -25.49 -26.18 -2.22
N ASP A 59 -24.43 -26.87 -2.62
CA ASP A 59 -24.02 -27.15 -4.01
C ASP A 59 -23.92 -25.91 -4.92
N LYS A 60 -23.77 -24.72 -4.32
CA LYS A 60 -23.66 -23.45 -5.07
C LYS A 60 -22.21 -23.14 -5.41
N LYS A 61 -22.01 -22.63 -6.62
CA LYS A 61 -20.73 -22.07 -7.08
C LYS A 61 -20.80 -20.56 -7.06
N CYS A 62 -19.76 -19.92 -6.54
CA CYS A 62 -19.63 -18.47 -6.44
C CYS A 62 -18.30 -18.03 -7.03
N HIS A 63 -18.34 -16.99 -7.88
CA HIS A 63 -17.14 -16.38 -8.44
C HIS A 63 -16.79 -15.14 -7.63
N VAL A 64 -15.53 -15.06 -7.19
CA VAL A 64 -15.02 -13.94 -6.42
C VAL A 64 -13.83 -13.33 -7.17
N PRO A 65 -13.82 -12.00 -7.41
CA PRO A 65 -12.70 -11.37 -8.10
C PRO A 65 -11.45 -11.40 -7.23
N VAL A 66 -10.30 -11.62 -7.87
CA VAL A 66 -8.98 -11.48 -7.23
C VAL A 66 -8.41 -10.12 -7.62
N SER A 67 -7.95 -9.35 -6.63
CA SER A 67 -7.30 -8.07 -6.87
C SER A 67 -5.92 -8.29 -7.51
N ALA A 68 -5.35 -7.24 -8.07
CA ALA A 68 -4.06 -7.34 -8.73
C ALA A 68 -2.91 -7.63 -7.75
N GLU A 69 -3.12 -7.26 -6.49
CA GLU A 69 -2.26 -7.54 -5.33
C GLU A 69 -2.49 -8.96 -4.78
N GLY A 70 -3.30 -9.79 -5.45
CA GLY A 70 -3.58 -11.16 -5.04
C GLY A 70 -4.56 -11.28 -3.86
N THR A 71 -5.32 -10.22 -3.56
CA THR A 71 -6.25 -10.23 -2.41
C THR A 71 -7.69 -10.51 -2.83
N VAL A 72 -8.45 -11.11 -1.92
CA VAL A 72 -9.89 -11.34 -2.07
C VAL A 72 -10.63 -10.54 -1.01
N LYS A 73 -11.66 -9.80 -1.42
CA LYS A 73 -12.48 -9.03 -0.48
C LYS A 73 -13.37 -9.97 0.32
N VAL A 74 -13.22 -9.95 1.65
CA VAL A 74 -14.03 -10.75 2.58
C VAL A 74 -15.53 -10.48 2.45
N VAL A 75 -15.90 -9.26 2.07
CA VAL A 75 -17.31 -8.88 1.85
C VAL A 75 -17.96 -9.70 0.74
N ASP A 76 -17.20 -10.15 -0.26
CA ASP A 76 -17.74 -10.96 -1.35
C ASP A 76 -18.12 -12.37 -0.87
N LEU A 77 -17.51 -12.87 0.20
CA LEU A 77 -17.87 -14.16 0.82
C LEU A 77 -19.24 -14.14 1.49
N LYS A 78 -19.76 -12.95 1.86
CA LYS A 78 -21.13 -12.83 2.40
C LYS A 78 -22.21 -13.25 1.41
N LYS A 79 -21.90 -13.27 0.11
CA LYS A 79 -22.82 -13.74 -0.94
C LYS A 79 -23.09 -15.24 -0.83
N ILE A 80 -22.19 -15.98 -0.18
CA ILE A 80 -22.34 -17.41 0.09
C ILE A 80 -23.26 -17.54 1.32
N THR A 81 -24.51 -17.95 1.08
CA THR A 81 -25.54 -18.09 2.11
C THR A 81 -26.21 -19.47 2.04
N THR A 82 -26.58 -19.97 3.22
CA THR A 82 -27.20 -21.30 3.39
C THR A 82 -28.73 -21.25 3.36
N GLY A 83 -29.33 -20.07 3.52
CA GLY A 83 -30.79 -19.91 3.59
C GLY A 83 -31.22 -18.44 3.68
N LYS A 84 -32.53 -18.19 3.84
CA LYS A 84 -33.13 -16.85 3.85
C LYS A 84 -32.74 -15.99 5.07
N ASP A 85 -32.40 -16.61 6.20
CA ASP A 85 -32.06 -15.92 7.45
C ASP A 85 -30.54 -15.91 7.75
N ASP A 86 -29.72 -16.40 6.80
CA ASP A 86 -28.26 -16.45 6.95
C ASP A 86 -27.64 -15.09 6.60
N LYS A 87 -26.74 -14.59 7.46
CA LYS A 87 -26.03 -13.32 7.27
C LYS A 87 -24.80 -13.46 6.36
N GLY A 88 -24.62 -14.64 5.77
CA GLY A 88 -23.51 -14.97 4.87
C GLY A 88 -22.29 -15.50 5.59
N LEU A 89 -21.39 -16.11 4.81
CA LEU A 89 -20.15 -16.69 5.33
C LEU A 89 -19.28 -15.62 6.01
N LYS A 90 -18.76 -15.95 7.19
CA LYS A 90 -17.86 -15.11 7.97
C LYS A 90 -16.46 -15.71 7.96
N MET A 91 -15.45 -14.86 7.87
CA MET A 91 -14.06 -15.28 7.97
C MET A 91 -13.60 -15.18 9.43
N TYR A 92 -13.10 -16.29 9.96
CA TYR A 92 -12.45 -16.32 11.27
C TYR A 92 -10.95 -16.48 11.04
N HIS A 93 -10.17 -15.48 11.42
CA HIS A 93 -8.72 -15.48 11.23
C HIS A 93 -8.03 -15.01 12.52
N PRO A 94 -7.74 -15.90 13.47
CA PRO A 94 -6.95 -15.53 14.64
C PRO A 94 -5.55 -15.08 14.20
N GLY A 95 -5.07 -13.97 14.74
CA GLY A 95 -3.72 -13.46 14.49
C GLY A 95 -3.45 -12.83 13.12
N TYR A 96 -4.43 -12.76 12.20
CA TYR A 96 -4.33 -12.06 10.90
C TYR A 96 -3.12 -12.38 10.00
N LEU A 97 -2.42 -13.50 10.23
CA LEU A 97 -1.17 -13.87 9.54
C LEU A 97 -1.24 -13.85 7.99
N ASN A 98 -2.40 -14.17 7.41
CA ASN A 98 -2.62 -14.12 5.97
C ASN A 98 -3.84 -13.25 5.62
N THR A 99 -4.00 -12.12 6.32
CA THR A 99 -5.07 -11.16 6.05
C THR A 99 -4.47 -9.78 5.86
N ALA A 100 -4.78 -9.14 4.74
CA ALA A 100 -4.51 -7.72 4.52
C ALA A 100 -5.74 -6.90 4.96
N PRO A 101 -5.76 -6.32 6.18
CA PRO A 101 -6.94 -5.65 6.71
C PRO A 101 -7.20 -4.28 6.08
N VAL A 102 -6.14 -3.62 5.60
CA VAL A 102 -6.18 -2.26 5.10
C VAL A 102 -5.17 -2.10 3.97
N HIS A 103 -5.51 -1.23 3.02
CA HIS A 103 -4.56 -0.70 2.05
C HIS A 103 -4.00 0.61 2.60
N SER A 104 -2.69 0.71 2.75
CA SER A 104 -2.02 1.87 3.36
C SER A 104 -0.87 2.32 2.47
N SER A 105 -0.69 3.64 2.40
CA SER A 105 0.45 4.29 1.76
C SER A 105 1.38 4.97 2.76
N ILE A 106 1.20 4.72 4.06
CA ILE A 106 1.95 5.40 5.14
C ILE A 106 3.33 4.77 5.32
N SER A 107 3.41 3.45 5.45
CA SER A 107 4.66 2.74 5.70
C SER A 107 4.71 1.41 4.96
N TYR A 108 5.93 0.98 4.66
CA TYR A 108 6.23 -0.34 4.13
C TYR A 108 7.32 -1.01 4.96
N ILE A 109 7.15 -2.30 5.19
CA ILE A 109 8.07 -3.14 5.96
C ILE A 109 8.31 -4.43 5.19
N ASP A 110 9.58 -4.78 5.00
CA ASP A 110 10.03 -6.11 4.58
C ASP A 110 11.01 -6.62 5.64
N GLY A 111 10.56 -7.55 6.47
CA GLY A 111 11.36 -8.09 7.56
C GLY A 111 12.50 -8.99 7.08
N ASP A 112 12.33 -9.65 5.92
CA ASP A 112 13.33 -10.57 5.38
C ASP A 112 14.50 -9.80 4.76
N GLN A 113 14.20 -8.67 4.11
CA GLN A 113 15.20 -7.78 3.53
C GLN A 113 15.67 -6.66 4.48
N GLY A 114 15.06 -6.54 5.67
CA GLY A 114 15.37 -5.49 6.63
C GLY A 114 14.99 -4.08 6.14
N ILE A 115 13.93 -3.95 5.34
CA ILE A 115 13.47 -2.68 4.77
C ILE A 115 12.39 -2.08 5.67
N LEU A 116 12.55 -0.80 6.01
CA LEU A 116 11.51 0.03 6.61
C LEU A 116 11.44 1.37 5.87
N ARG A 117 10.25 1.74 5.39
CA ARG A 117 10.01 2.99 4.67
C ARG A 117 8.81 3.74 5.24
N TYR A 118 8.89 5.07 5.29
CA TYR A 118 7.78 5.98 5.56
C TYR A 118 7.51 6.85 4.34
N ARG A 119 6.30 6.78 3.79
CA ARG A 119 5.94 7.48 2.54
C ARG A 119 7.01 7.25 1.45
N ASP A 120 7.45 6.00 1.34
CA ASP A 120 8.51 5.51 0.45
C ASP A 120 9.95 5.99 0.73
N TYR A 121 10.17 6.85 1.73
CA TYR A 121 11.52 7.22 2.18
C TYR A 121 12.12 6.14 3.09
N PRO A 122 13.36 5.68 2.84
CA PRO A 122 14.08 4.79 3.75
C PRO A 122 14.19 5.39 5.15
N ILE A 123 14.03 4.56 6.18
CA ILE A 123 14.07 5.03 7.56
C ILE A 123 15.46 5.61 7.93
N GLU A 124 16.52 5.10 7.32
CA GLU A 124 17.90 5.54 7.53
C GLU A 124 18.06 7.00 7.12
N GLU A 125 17.56 7.36 5.94
CA GLU A 125 17.62 8.73 5.41
C GLU A 125 16.86 9.71 6.30
N LEU A 126 15.64 9.34 6.72
CA LEU A 126 14.83 10.16 7.61
C LEU A 126 15.50 10.34 8.98
N SER A 127 16.17 9.30 9.49
CA SER A 127 16.83 9.35 10.79
C SER A 127 18.05 10.27 10.82
N GLU A 128 18.79 10.36 9.70
CA GLU A 128 19.99 11.18 9.59
C GLU A 128 19.68 12.63 9.20
N SER A 129 18.65 12.83 8.37
CA SER A 129 18.41 14.08 7.67
C SER A 129 17.14 14.82 8.09
N SER A 130 16.27 14.23 8.92
CA SER A 130 15.00 14.83 9.32
C SER A 130 14.84 14.94 10.83
N THR A 131 14.11 15.97 11.23
CA THR A 131 13.66 16.16 12.61
C THR A 131 12.36 15.39 12.86
N PHE A 132 12.06 15.13 14.13
CA PHE A 132 10.81 14.48 14.52
C PHE A 132 9.56 15.19 13.96
N LEU A 133 9.53 16.53 13.98
CA LEU A 133 8.37 17.29 13.49
C LEU A 133 8.19 17.17 11.97
N GLU A 134 9.27 17.10 11.20
CA GLU A 134 9.20 16.88 9.75
C GLU A 134 8.65 15.48 9.44
N VAL A 135 9.11 14.45 10.16
CA VAL A 135 8.58 13.09 10.02
C VAL A 135 7.12 12.99 10.49
N ALA A 136 6.75 13.65 11.60
CA ALA A 136 5.37 13.68 12.07
C ALA A 136 4.45 14.34 11.03
N TYR A 137 4.90 15.43 10.40
CA TYR A 137 4.19 16.08 9.32
C TYR A 137 4.06 15.17 8.08
N LEU A 138 5.14 14.52 7.67
CA LEU A 138 5.18 13.55 6.57
C LEU A 138 4.12 12.44 6.74
N LEU A 139 4.00 11.89 7.94
CA LEU A 139 3.05 10.80 8.25
C LEU A 139 1.60 11.26 8.42
N SER A 140 1.37 12.54 8.71
CA SER A 140 0.03 13.09 8.95
C SER A 140 -0.70 13.53 7.67
N LYS A 141 -0.02 13.55 6.53
CA LYS A 141 -0.58 13.93 5.23
C LYS A 141 -1.18 12.74 4.51
#